data_AF-A0A9K3M0D7-F1
#
_entry.id   AF-A0A9K3M0D7-F1
#
_cell.length_a   1.000
_cell.length_b   1.000
_cell.length_c   1.000
_cell.angle_alpha   90.00
_cell.angle_beta   90.00
_cell.angle_gamma   90.00
#
_symmetry.space_group_name_H-M   'P 1'
#
loop_
_entity.id
_entity.type
_entity.pdbx_description
1 polymer ?
#
loop_
_entity_poly.entity_id
_entity_poly.type
_entity_poly.pdbx_seq_one_letter_code
_entity_poly.pdbx_strand_id
1 'polypeptide(L)'
;MGAGGSKSQQRSSATNFAVPPSPVSLFTSSSILSGSSLSSSSKTRCDDSTPPPPPPPPGGAIPPPPPPSSSDPSSQSLPIEDGTKSSSPEEDSIARAAAAASAFINPGPYEQAPQDLKRLVMLDTYDGFRCDINKQLSPYMAVVHSFWLGTNMIPDGRRRTYTWLTQVADETSLYMARVDPDRLSVDGRIHKALLGGLAMAKLQVGVSADGQSDQCLLDVDVNGPSWAGNFKYGSMGGGTVYGCSFHQGITPNLSMGGEGMYVSANGNMISSYMVKYSMPASGDPVDERTLGPRRPGAPLPDGPSSTFLAQFAPGSPSGLPLSLNYKRIVTPNRVTLGAELACDPFTLASNVMLGAEFKFSRSKLQVAVDGSAKIQSVLEAKLGKEPGQPSLTLCAEVDHLKDEMKFGYGLSIDG
;
A
#
# COMPACT_ATOMS: atom_id res chain seq x y z
N MET A 1 16.28 77.35 5.72
CA MET A 1 15.69 76.86 6.99
C MET A 1 15.81 75.34 6.97
N GLY A 2 16.93 74.80 7.44
CA GLY A 2 16.99 74.00 8.69
C GLY A 2 17.14 72.52 8.32
N ALA A 3 18.35 72.01 8.06
CA ALA A 3 19.26 71.36 9.03
C ALA A 3 18.64 70.09 9.65
N GLY A 4 18.98 68.90 9.15
CA GLY A 4 20.00 68.02 9.73
C GLY A 4 19.42 66.59 9.77
N GLY A 5 20.13 65.48 9.75
CA GLY A 5 21.55 65.17 9.78
C GLY A 5 21.64 63.63 9.78
N SER A 6 22.63 63.13 9.05
CA SER A 6 23.03 61.72 8.96
C SER A 6 23.32 61.06 10.31
N LYS A 7 23.14 59.73 10.41
CA LYS A 7 24.25 58.83 10.79
C LYS A 7 23.91 57.35 10.57
N SER A 8 24.71 56.74 9.71
CA SER A 8 25.11 55.34 9.71
C SER A 8 25.92 55.02 10.97
N GLN A 9 25.78 53.80 11.51
CA GLN A 9 26.89 53.15 12.20
C GLN A 9 26.78 51.63 12.11
N GLN A 10 27.86 51.07 11.56
CA GLN A 10 28.17 49.67 11.37
C GLN A 10 29.43 49.42 12.23
N ARG A 11 29.42 48.46 13.18
CA ARG A 11 30.50 47.46 13.41
C ARG A 11 30.45 46.75 14.79
N SER A 12 30.56 45.42 14.66
CA SER A 12 31.50 44.48 15.31
C SER A 12 31.24 43.91 16.71
N SER A 13 30.97 42.59 16.70
CA SER A 13 31.71 41.48 17.35
C SER A 13 31.89 41.43 18.87
N ALA A 14 31.28 40.42 19.49
CA ALA A 14 31.90 39.46 20.43
C ALA A 14 30.90 38.32 20.69
N THR A 15 31.13 37.11 20.17
CA THR A 15 31.47 35.91 20.96
C THR A 15 30.97 35.91 22.40
N ASN A 16 30.01 35.03 22.71
CA ASN A 16 30.07 34.20 23.91
C ASN A 16 29.14 32.99 23.77
N PHE A 17 29.79 31.81 23.78
CA PHE A 17 29.20 30.51 24.09
C PHE A 17 28.56 30.55 25.47
N ALA A 18 27.33 30.05 25.61
CA ALA A 18 26.76 29.70 26.91
C ALA A 18 25.89 28.45 26.77
N VAL A 19 26.49 27.32 27.16
CA VAL A 19 25.84 26.06 27.51
C VAL A 19 25.05 26.25 28.80
N PRO A 20 23.86 25.63 28.95
CA PRO A 20 23.43 25.19 30.27
C PRO A 20 23.09 23.67 30.30
N PRO A 21 23.06 23.08 31.51
CA PRO A 21 23.80 21.85 31.78
C PRO A 21 22.93 20.59 31.87
N SER A 22 23.56 19.46 31.61
CA SER A 22 23.16 18.13 32.06
C SER A 22 23.33 17.99 33.59
N PRO A 23 22.44 17.26 34.28
CA PRO A 23 22.75 16.69 35.58
C PRO A 23 23.15 15.21 35.46
N VAL A 24 24.23 14.90 36.19
CA VAL A 24 24.88 13.59 36.33
C VAL A 24 24.09 12.67 37.27
N SER A 25 24.24 11.36 37.02
CA SER A 25 23.81 10.19 37.77
C SER A 25 24.02 10.22 39.29
N LEU A 26 23.15 9.52 40.04
CA LEU A 26 23.47 8.45 41.01
C LEU A 26 22.21 8.11 41.81
N PHE A 27 21.72 6.88 41.72
CA PHE A 27 21.28 6.07 42.89
C PHE A 27 21.03 4.63 42.44
N THR A 28 22.00 3.78 42.76
CA THR A 28 21.83 2.34 42.96
C THR A 28 21.16 2.09 44.31
N SER A 29 20.06 1.34 44.32
CA SER A 29 19.67 0.55 45.49
C SER A 29 18.74 -0.59 45.10
N SER A 30 19.20 -1.78 45.47
CA SER A 30 18.63 -3.11 45.38
C SER A 30 17.56 -3.40 46.45
N SER A 31 16.50 -4.11 46.07
CA SER A 31 15.68 -5.00 46.93
C SER A 31 14.73 -5.78 46.01
N ILE A 32 14.97 -7.05 45.67
CA ILE A 32 14.71 -8.28 46.46
C ILE A 32 13.40 -8.22 47.24
N LEU A 33 12.37 -8.87 46.66
CA LEU A 33 11.34 -9.60 47.41
C LEU A 33 10.85 -10.78 46.54
N SER A 34 11.32 -11.97 46.93
CA SER A 34 10.55 -13.23 46.86
C SER A 34 9.20 -13.04 47.57
N GLY A 35 8.09 -13.69 47.27
CA GLY A 35 7.84 -14.98 46.64
C GLY A 35 6.65 -15.59 47.38
N SER A 36 5.67 -16.10 46.64
CA SER A 36 4.66 -17.10 47.05
C SER A 36 3.79 -17.38 45.80
N SER A 37 4.03 -18.41 44.98
CA SER A 37 3.88 -19.87 45.17
C SER A 37 2.47 -20.32 45.55
N LEU A 38 1.91 -21.18 44.68
CA LEU A 38 0.77 -22.13 44.78
C LEU A 38 -0.22 -21.88 43.63
N SER A 39 -0.64 -22.82 42.78
CA SER A 39 -0.40 -24.27 42.62
C SER A 39 -1.07 -24.67 41.29
N SER A 40 -0.32 -25.15 40.30
CA SER A 40 -0.30 -26.56 39.82
C SER A 40 -1.65 -27.30 39.70
N SER A 41 -2.17 -27.40 38.47
CA SER A 41 -2.97 -28.51 37.92
C SER A 41 -3.40 -28.09 36.52
N SER A 42 -3.26 -28.80 35.41
CA SER A 42 -2.79 -30.15 35.10
C SER A 42 -2.61 -30.19 33.58
N LYS A 43 -1.56 -30.85 33.10
CA LYS A 43 -1.37 -31.17 31.68
C LYS A 43 -2.41 -32.21 31.24
N THR A 44 -3.09 -31.94 30.13
CA THR A 44 -3.74 -32.92 29.24
C THR A 44 -3.48 -32.38 27.83
N ARG A 45 -2.47 -32.85 27.10
CA ARG A 45 -2.50 -34.05 26.24
C ARG A 45 -3.85 -34.17 25.54
N CYS A 46 -4.00 -33.49 24.41
CA CYS A 46 -5.00 -33.86 23.41
C CYS A 46 -4.31 -34.89 22.51
N ASP A 47 -4.64 -36.15 22.76
CA ASP A 47 -4.31 -37.26 21.88
C ASP A 47 -4.95 -37.07 20.51
N ASP A 48 -4.22 -37.59 19.55
CA ASP A 48 -4.55 -37.84 18.16
C ASP A 48 -5.87 -38.64 18.05
N SER A 49 -6.90 -38.05 17.42
CA SER A 49 -8.08 -38.82 16.99
C SER A 49 -8.62 -38.22 15.70
N THR A 50 -8.11 -38.74 14.59
CA THR A 50 -8.73 -38.67 13.26
C THR A 50 -10.20 -39.10 13.33
N PRO A 51 -11.15 -38.36 12.73
CA PRO A 51 -12.54 -38.80 12.68
C PRO A 51 -12.68 -40.02 11.75
N PRO A 52 -13.44 -41.07 12.12
CA PRO A 52 -13.61 -42.26 11.29
C PRO A 52 -14.44 -41.93 10.02
N PRO A 53 -14.14 -42.58 8.89
CA PRO A 53 -14.85 -42.35 7.63
C PRO A 53 -16.30 -42.86 7.67
N PRO A 54 -17.23 -42.23 6.93
CA PRO A 54 -18.63 -42.64 6.90
C PRO A 54 -18.80 -44.03 6.23
N PRO A 55 -19.81 -44.82 6.66
CA PRO A 55 -20.04 -46.17 6.15
C PRO A 55 -20.51 -46.17 4.69
N PRO A 56 -20.15 -47.22 3.91
CA PRO A 56 -20.54 -47.34 2.50
C PRO A 56 -22.04 -47.64 2.34
N PRO A 57 -22.69 -47.11 1.28
CA PRO A 57 -24.10 -47.37 1.00
C PRO A 57 -24.35 -48.81 0.53
N PRO A 58 -25.54 -49.40 0.82
CA PRO A 58 -25.88 -50.77 0.43
C PRO A 58 -26.00 -50.95 -1.09
N GLY A 59 -25.62 -52.14 -1.56
CA GLY A 59 -25.50 -52.49 -2.96
C GLY A 59 -26.76 -52.31 -3.82
N GLY A 60 -26.55 -51.70 -4.98
CA GLY A 60 -27.44 -51.68 -6.14
C GLY A 60 -26.60 -51.81 -7.41
N ALA A 61 -27.03 -52.66 -8.33
CA ALA A 61 -26.27 -53.18 -9.46
C ALA A 61 -25.75 -52.11 -10.46
N ILE A 62 -24.50 -52.29 -10.91
CA ILE A 62 -23.86 -51.55 -12.01
C ILE A 62 -24.10 -52.32 -13.33
N PRO A 63 -24.59 -51.70 -14.41
CA PRO A 63 -24.63 -52.31 -15.74
C PRO A 63 -23.26 -52.20 -16.49
N PRO A 64 -22.90 -53.18 -17.34
CA PRO A 64 -21.55 -53.31 -17.92
C PRO A 64 -21.26 -52.37 -19.11
N PRO A 65 -19.97 -52.08 -19.41
CA PRO A 65 -19.56 -51.24 -20.54
C PRO A 65 -19.58 -51.98 -21.91
N PRO A 66 -19.78 -51.25 -23.03
CA PRO A 66 -19.86 -51.83 -24.37
C PRO A 66 -18.48 -52.20 -25.00
N PRO A 67 -18.45 -53.17 -25.96
CA PRO A 67 -17.23 -53.77 -26.51
C PRO A 67 -16.57 -53.00 -27.69
N PRO A 68 -15.31 -53.32 -28.06
CA PRO A 68 -14.58 -52.68 -29.15
C PRO A 68 -14.91 -53.29 -30.52
N SER A 69 -15.00 -52.44 -31.56
CA SER A 69 -15.16 -52.88 -32.96
C SER A 69 -13.86 -52.73 -33.76
N SER A 70 -13.35 -53.85 -34.27
CA SER A 70 -12.55 -53.97 -35.50
C SER A 70 -13.38 -53.50 -36.72
N SER A 71 -12.87 -52.98 -37.83
CA SER A 71 -11.88 -53.55 -38.76
C SER A 71 -11.48 -52.55 -39.88
N ASP A 72 -10.20 -52.51 -40.22
CA ASP A 72 -9.56 -52.07 -41.51
C ASP A 72 -10.05 -52.92 -42.73
N PRO A 73 -9.77 -52.63 -44.05
CA PRO A 73 -8.47 -52.19 -44.59
C PRO A 73 -8.39 -51.41 -45.96
N SER A 74 -7.13 -51.11 -46.33
CA SER A 74 -6.53 -50.85 -47.68
C SER A 74 -6.57 -49.40 -48.21
N SER A 75 -5.48 -48.76 -48.67
CA SER A 75 -4.34 -49.25 -49.46
C SER A 75 -3.20 -48.20 -49.61
N GLN A 76 -1.94 -48.69 -49.68
CA GLN A 76 -0.75 -48.18 -50.42
C GLN A 76 -0.17 -46.78 -50.06
N SER A 77 1.13 -46.45 -50.02
CA SER A 77 2.47 -47.08 -50.11
C SER A 77 3.52 -45.98 -49.76
N LEU A 78 4.70 -46.37 -49.26
CA LEU A 78 5.91 -45.57 -48.87
C LEU A 78 6.49 -44.66 -50.00
N PRO A 79 7.54 -43.79 -49.82
CA PRO A 79 8.49 -43.63 -48.69
C PRO A 79 8.89 -42.19 -48.26
N ILE A 80 9.62 -42.16 -47.13
CA ILE A 80 10.49 -41.14 -46.49
C ILE A 80 11.04 -40.03 -47.41
N GLU A 81 10.86 -38.77 -47.01
CA GLU A 81 11.83 -37.69 -47.27
C GLU A 81 12.10 -36.87 -46.00
N ASP A 82 13.39 -36.78 -45.72
CA ASP A 82 14.09 -35.91 -44.78
C ASP A 82 13.73 -34.45 -45.08
N GLY A 83 13.29 -33.71 -44.06
CA GLY A 83 12.73 -32.37 -44.24
C GLY A 83 12.99 -31.51 -43.03
N THR A 84 14.27 -31.18 -42.83
CA THR A 84 14.76 -30.04 -42.05
C THR A 84 13.82 -28.83 -42.20
N LYS A 85 12.90 -28.64 -41.25
CA LYS A 85 12.30 -27.33 -41.03
C LYS A 85 13.33 -26.52 -40.29
N SER A 86 14.07 -25.71 -41.03
CA SER A 86 14.84 -24.60 -40.50
C SER A 86 13.93 -23.75 -39.63
N SER A 87 14.00 -23.93 -38.31
CA SER A 87 13.59 -22.90 -37.37
C SER A 87 14.43 -21.68 -37.69
N SER A 88 13.76 -20.59 -38.03
CA SER A 88 14.44 -19.32 -38.25
C SER A 88 15.16 -18.93 -36.93
N PRO A 89 16.39 -18.38 -36.99
CA PRO A 89 17.05 -17.84 -35.79
C PRO A 89 16.27 -16.68 -35.16
N GLU A 90 15.24 -16.16 -35.85
CA GLU A 90 14.33 -15.13 -35.37
C GLU A 90 13.24 -15.70 -34.44
N GLU A 91 12.70 -16.89 -34.68
CA GLU A 91 11.72 -17.51 -33.77
C GLU A 91 12.34 -17.95 -32.45
N ASP A 92 13.57 -18.49 -32.47
CA ASP A 92 14.30 -18.82 -31.24
C ASP A 92 14.75 -17.57 -30.47
N SER A 93 15.01 -16.45 -31.17
CA SER A 93 15.36 -15.18 -30.50
C SER A 93 14.13 -14.43 -30.00
N ILE A 94 12.98 -14.47 -30.68
CA ILE A 94 11.70 -13.96 -30.18
C ILE A 94 11.21 -14.81 -29.00
N ALA A 95 11.31 -16.15 -29.07
CA ALA A 95 10.94 -17.03 -27.97
C ALA A 95 11.88 -16.90 -26.77
N ARG A 96 13.19 -16.75 -26.99
CA ARG A 96 14.16 -16.48 -25.92
C ARG A 96 14.01 -15.07 -25.35
N ALA A 97 13.71 -14.06 -26.17
CA ALA A 97 13.40 -12.71 -25.71
C ALA A 97 12.06 -12.67 -24.97
N ALA A 98 11.06 -13.44 -25.37
CA ALA A 98 9.79 -13.60 -24.65
C ALA A 98 9.97 -14.37 -23.34
N ALA A 99 10.85 -15.38 -23.29
CA ALA A 99 11.20 -16.11 -22.08
C ALA A 99 12.08 -15.27 -21.12
N ALA A 100 12.94 -14.39 -21.65
CA ALA A 100 13.68 -13.42 -20.86
C ALA A 100 12.78 -12.28 -20.37
N ALA A 101 11.84 -11.82 -21.21
CA ALA A 101 10.82 -10.84 -20.82
C ALA A 101 9.83 -11.41 -19.80
N SER A 102 9.54 -12.71 -19.83
CA SER A 102 8.71 -13.38 -18.82
C SER A 102 9.43 -13.63 -17.49
N ALA A 103 10.78 -13.57 -17.46
CA ALA A 103 11.55 -13.63 -16.22
C ALA A 103 11.46 -12.31 -15.42
N PHE A 104 11.22 -11.18 -16.08
CA PHE A 104 11.06 -9.88 -15.41
C PHE A 104 9.59 -9.59 -15.20
N ILE A 105 9.11 -9.85 -13.98
CA ILE A 105 7.75 -9.51 -13.57
C ILE A 105 7.67 -7.98 -13.41
N ASN A 106 6.66 -7.37 -14.03
CA ASN A 106 6.39 -5.94 -13.82
C ASN A 106 6.14 -5.68 -12.31
N PRO A 107 6.94 -4.83 -11.66
CA PRO A 107 6.80 -4.52 -10.24
C PRO A 107 5.57 -3.66 -9.88
N GLY A 108 4.88 -3.12 -10.89
CA GLY A 108 3.77 -2.19 -10.74
C GLY A 108 4.23 -0.73 -10.64
N PRO A 109 3.30 0.22 -10.47
CA PRO A 109 3.62 1.64 -10.33
C PRO A 109 4.47 1.92 -9.10
N TYR A 110 5.46 2.81 -9.24
CA TYR A 110 6.41 3.18 -8.18
C TYR A 110 5.72 3.58 -6.87
N GLU A 111 4.63 4.35 -6.96
CA GLU A 111 3.88 4.88 -5.80
C GLU A 111 3.20 3.81 -4.96
N GLN A 112 2.84 2.68 -5.56
CA GLN A 112 2.13 1.62 -4.84
C GLN A 112 3.08 0.83 -3.94
N ALA A 113 4.36 0.72 -4.34
CA ALA A 113 5.35 -0.05 -3.59
C ALA A 113 5.55 0.43 -2.14
N PRO A 114 5.82 1.72 -1.85
CA PRO A 114 5.91 2.20 -0.47
C PRO A 114 4.53 2.24 0.19
N GLN A 115 3.47 2.58 -0.55
CA GLN A 115 2.13 2.76 0.02
C GLN A 115 1.56 1.46 0.62
N ASP A 116 1.86 0.32 0.00
CA ASP A 116 1.45 -0.99 0.49
C ASP A 116 2.06 -1.40 1.83
N LEU A 117 3.24 -0.87 2.15
CA LEU A 117 3.91 -1.11 3.43
C LEU A 117 3.51 -0.03 4.43
N LYS A 118 3.47 1.23 3.97
CA LYS A 118 3.07 2.38 4.78
C LYS A 118 1.65 2.22 5.34
N ARG A 119 0.71 1.58 4.64
CA ARG A 119 -0.65 1.32 5.18
C ARG A 119 -0.70 0.38 6.40
N LEU A 120 0.35 -0.40 6.65
CA LEU A 120 0.42 -1.29 7.82
C LEU A 120 0.88 -0.54 9.07
N VAL A 121 1.59 0.56 8.87
CA VAL A 121 2.30 1.32 9.91
C VAL A 121 1.62 2.66 10.18
N MET A 122 1.18 3.35 9.12
CA MET A 122 0.33 4.52 9.20
C MET A 122 -1.13 4.10 9.06
N LEU A 123 -1.82 4.08 10.20
CA LEU A 123 -3.25 3.84 10.25
C LEU A 123 -3.98 5.17 10.09
N ASP A 124 -5.12 5.13 9.40
CA ASP A 124 -6.03 6.28 9.27
C ASP A 124 -6.85 6.43 10.57
N THR A 125 -6.19 6.85 11.64
CA THR A 125 -6.86 7.20 12.90
C THR A 125 -7.47 8.59 12.79
N TYR A 126 -8.72 8.72 13.22
CA TYR A 126 -9.44 9.99 13.30
C TYR A 126 -10.08 10.12 14.68
N ASP A 127 -10.39 11.37 15.05
CA ASP A 127 -11.14 11.70 16.26
C ASP A 127 -12.58 12.12 15.92
N GLY A 128 -13.51 11.88 16.84
CA GLY A 128 -14.91 12.25 16.68
C GLY A 128 -15.75 11.17 15.98
N PHE A 129 -16.82 11.58 15.31
CA PHE A 129 -17.77 10.70 14.65
C PHE A 129 -17.77 10.92 13.13
N ARG A 130 -17.56 9.85 12.38
CA ARG A 130 -17.62 9.82 10.91
C ARG A 130 -18.80 8.95 10.46
N CYS A 131 -19.61 9.44 9.55
CA CYS A 131 -20.69 8.67 8.94
C CYS A 131 -20.59 8.79 7.43
N ASP A 132 -20.30 7.67 6.76
CA ASP A 132 -20.23 7.60 5.31
C ASP A 132 -21.46 6.84 4.81
N ILE A 133 -22.33 7.48 4.04
CA ILE A 133 -23.50 6.88 3.41
C ILE A 133 -23.21 6.77 1.92
N ASN A 134 -22.92 5.56 1.45
CA ASN A 134 -22.64 5.26 0.06
C ASN A 134 -23.86 4.59 -0.59
N LYS A 135 -24.48 5.29 -1.53
CA LYS A 135 -25.60 4.79 -2.32
C LYS A 135 -25.16 4.50 -3.74
N GLN A 136 -25.24 3.24 -4.16
CA GLN A 136 -25.04 2.87 -5.55
C GLN A 136 -26.38 3.03 -6.29
N LEU A 137 -26.49 4.08 -7.10
CA LEU A 137 -27.71 4.34 -7.89
C LEU A 137 -27.74 3.45 -9.14
N SER A 138 -26.57 3.20 -9.72
CA SER A 138 -26.39 2.25 -10.80
C SER A 138 -25.04 1.54 -10.65
N PRO A 139 -24.81 0.41 -11.34
CA PRO A 139 -23.50 -0.26 -11.33
C PRO A 139 -22.35 0.66 -11.76
N TYR A 140 -22.67 1.72 -12.49
CA TYR A 140 -21.74 2.70 -13.03
C TYR A 140 -21.71 4.00 -12.24
N MET A 141 -22.64 4.23 -11.31
CA MET A 141 -22.74 5.50 -10.58
C MET A 141 -23.01 5.25 -9.10
N ALA A 142 -22.10 5.75 -8.26
CA ALA A 142 -22.24 5.74 -6.82
C ALA A 142 -22.12 7.15 -6.26
N VAL A 143 -22.95 7.44 -5.26
CA VAL A 143 -22.99 8.72 -4.57
C VAL A 143 -22.69 8.47 -3.09
N VAL A 144 -21.70 9.16 -2.57
CA VAL A 144 -21.24 9.05 -1.19
C VAL A 144 -21.46 10.37 -0.47
N HIS A 145 -22.17 10.31 0.63
CA HIS A 145 -22.34 11.40 1.58
C HIS A 145 -21.46 11.10 2.79
N SER A 146 -20.43 11.91 3.02
CA SER A 146 -19.52 11.71 4.15
C SER A 146 -19.67 12.87 5.14
N PHE A 147 -20.11 12.53 6.34
CA PHE A 147 -20.29 13.43 7.46
C PHE A 147 -19.15 13.23 8.44
N TRP A 148 -18.46 14.30 8.79
CA TRP A 148 -17.40 14.30 9.80
C TRP A 148 -17.80 15.27 10.90
N LEU A 149 -17.87 14.78 12.13
CA LEU A 149 -18.32 15.54 13.30
C LEU A 149 -17.31 15.39 14.43
N GLY A 150 -17.05 16.46 15.17
CA GLY A 150 -16.24 16.45 16.39
C GLY A 150 -14.75 16.18 16.18
N THR A 151 -14.25 16.27 14.95
CA THR A 151 -12.82 16.10 14.66
C THR A 151 -12.04 17.40 14.87
N ASN A 152 -10.84 17.29 15.45
CA ASN A 152 -9.86 18.37 15.50
C ASN A 152 -8.77 18.22 14.43
N MET A 153 -8.85 17.18 13.60
CA MET A 153 -7.88 16.92 12.53
C MET A 153 -8.06 17.82 11.31
N ILE A 154 -9.19 18.54 11.21
CA ILE A 154 -9.43 19.48 10.12
C ILE A 154 -8.66 20.78 10.41
N PRO A 155 -7.70 21.17 9.55
CA PRO A 155 -6.83 22.33 9.79
C PRO A 155 -7.55 23.69 9.77
N ASP A 156 -8.83 23.71 9.37
CA ASP A 156 -9.71 24.89 9.34
C ASP A 156 -10.33 25.20 10.71
N GLY A 157 -10.02 24.43 11.77
CA GLY A 157 -10.57 24.63 13.12
C GLY A 157 -12.08 24.35 13.25
N ARG A 158 -12.72 23.93 12.15
CA ARG A 158 -14.13 23.56 12.10
C ARG A 158 -14.33 22.16 12.65
N ARG A 159 -15.31 22.04 13.56
CA ARG A 159 -15.65 20.76 14.23
C ARG A 159 -16.68 19.92 13.47
N ARG A 160 -17.11 20.36 12.29
CA ARG A 160 -18.03 19.63 11.43
C ARG A 160 -17.66 19.91 9.99
N THR A 161 -17.70 18.89 9.15
CA THR A 161 -17.68 19.06 7.70
C THR A 161 -18.59 18.02 7.07
N TYR A 162 -19.15 18.40 5.94
CA TYR A 162 -19.94 17.53 5.10
C TYR A 162 -19.33 17.57 3.71
N THR A 163 -19.08 16.39 3.17
CA THR A 163 -18.46 16.21 1.86
C THR A 163 -19.36 15.32 1.02
N TRP A 164 -19.64 15.77 -0.20
CA TRP A 164 -20.44 15.03 -1.17
C TRP A 164 -19.52 14.53 -2.28
N LEU A 165 -19.47 13.23 -2.50
CA LEU A 165 -18.66 12.60 -3.53
C LEU A 165 -19.57 11.85 -4.49
N THR A 166 -19.46 12.13 -5.78
CA THR A 166 -20.06 11.31 -6.83
C THR A 166 -18.94 10.64 -7.62
N GLN A 167 -19.13 9.37 -7.95
CA GLN A 167 -18.24 8.63 -8.83
C GLN A 167 -19.05 7.97 -9.93
N VAL A 168 -18.59 8.15 -11.16
CA VAL A 168 -19.14 7.54 -12.36
C VAL A 168 -18.03 6.73 -13.02
N ALA A 169 -18.20 5.41 -13.06
CA ALA A 169 -17.31 4.48 -13.72
C ALA A 169 -17.89 4.10 -15.09
N ASP A 170 -17.06 4.18 -16.10
CA ASP A 170 -17.26 3.70 -17.46
C ASP A 170 -16.17 2.65 -17.77
N GLU A 171 -16.28 1.91 -18.88
CA GLU A 171 -15.38 0.79 -19.19
C GLU A 171 -13.89 1.20 -19.27
N THR A 172 -13.63 2.42 -19.72
CA THR A 172 -12.27 2.95 -19.93
C THR A 172 -11.97 4.18 -19.08
N SER A 173 -12.97 4.71 -18.36
CA SER A 173 -12.87 6.00 -17.69
C SER A 173 -13.54 5.98 -16.32
N LEU A 174 -12.91 6.56 -15.31
CA LEU A 174 -13.51 6.79 -13.99
C LEU A 174 -13.52 8.29 -13.72
N TYR A 175 -14.70 8.85 -13.55
CA TYR A 175 -14.89 10.25 -13.17
C TYR A 175 -15.31 10.29 -11.70
N MET A 176 -14.67 11.12 -10.90
CA MET A 176 -15.02 11.37 -9.52
C MET A 176 -15.10 12.87 -9.30
N ALA A 177 -16.12 13.34 -8.61
CA ALA A 177 -16.23 14.73 -8.20
C ALA A 177 -16.59 14.79 -6.71
N ARG A 178 -15.75 15.46 -5.93
CA ARG A 178 -15.96 15.76 -4.52
C ARG A 178 -16.30 17.23 -4.39
N VAL A 179 -17.39 17.54 -3.70
CA VAL A 179 -17.84 18.89 -3.40
C VAL A 179 -17.97 19.01 -1.90
N ASP A 180 -17.25 19.97 -1.35
CA ASP A 180 -17.27 20.29 0.07
C ASP A 180 -17.97 21.65 0.22
N PRO A 181 -19.29 21.70 0.45
CA PRO A 181 -20.04 22.96 0.47
C PRO A 181 -19.61 23.90 1.61
N ASP A 182 -19.08 23.36 2.72
CA ASP A 182 -18.63 24.18 3.86
C ASP A 182 -17.29 24.88 3.58
N ARG A 183 -16.40 24.22 2.81
CA ARG A 183 -15.12 24.80 2.37
C ARG A 183 -15.24 25.53 1.02
N LEU A 184 -16.41 25.45 0.38
CA LEU A 184 -16.64 25.93 -0.99
C LEU A 184 -15.53 25.42 -1.94
N SER A 185 -15.06 24.18 -1.72
CA SER A 185 -14.04 23.54 -2.54
C SER A 185 -14.64 22.42 -3.39
N VAL A 186 -14.13 22.29 -4.60
CA VAL A 186 -14.52 21.28 -5.57
C VAL A 186 -13.26 20.56 -6.05
N ASP A 187 -13.20 19.24 -5.86
CA ASP A 187 -12.12 18.37 -6.34
C ASP A 187 -12.67 17.39 -7.38
N GLY A 188 -12.23 17.49 -8.62
CA GLY A 188 -12.56 16.56 -9.70
C GLY A 188 -11.37 15.66 -10.00
N ARG A 189 -11.59 14.35 -10.14
CA ARG A 189 -10.59 13.38 -10.57
C ARG A 189 -11.10 12.59 -11.75
N ILE A 190 -10.31 12.53 -12.81
CA ILE A 190 -10.65 11.84 -14.05
C ILE A 190 -9.54 10.85 -14.31
N HIS A 191 -9.83 9.56 -14.25
CA HIS A 191 -8.92 8.52 -14.72
C HIS A 191 -9.40 8.04 -16.08
N LYS A 192 -8.51 7.98 -17.06
CA LYS A 192 -8.78 7.46 -18.40
C LYS A 192 -7.69 6.49 -18.79
N ALA A 193 -8.08 5.26 -19.10
CA ALA A 193 -7.22 4.31 -19.76
C ALA A 193 -7.02 4.75 -21.23
N LEU A 194 -5.77 4.91 -21.62
CA LEU A 194 -5.32 5.27 -22.96
C LEU A 194 -4.59 4.06 -23.58
N LEU A 195 -4.56 4.00 -24.92
CA LEU A 195 -3.86 2.92 -25.67
C LEU A 195 -4.26 1.50 -25.22
N GLY A 196 -5.56 1.21 -25.11
CA GLY A 196 -6.03 -0.16 -24.81
C GLY A 196 -5.59 -0.70 -23.45
N GLY A 197 -5.24 0.17 -22.50
CA GLY A 197 -4.82 -0.19 -21.13
C GLY A 197 -3.31 -0.14 -20.88
N LEU A 198 -2.50 0.17 -21.90
CA LEU A 198 -1.05 0.30 -21.75
C LEU A 198 -0.65 1.58 -20.98
N ALA A 199 -1.45 2.63 -21.13
CA ALA A 199 -1.25 3.89 -20.43
C ALA A 199 -2.52 4.32 -19.70
N MET A 200 -2.39 5.04 -18.61
CA MET A 200 -3.51 5.54 -17.84
C MET A 200 -3.23 6.98 -17.41
N ALA A 201 -4.05 7.89 -17.90
CA ALA A 201 -3.98 9.30 -17.56
C ALA A 201 -4.97 9.60 -16.43
N LYS A 202 -4.47 10.17 -15.33
CA LYS A 202 -5.24 10.73 -14.23
C LYS A 202 -5.13 12.24 -14.29
N LEU A 203 -6.26 12.94 -14.27
CA LEU A 203 -6.32 14.39 -14.13
C LEU A 203 -7.07 14.72 -12.85
N GLN A 204 -6.41 15.39 -11.92
CA GLN A 204 -6.97 15.85 -10.65
C GLN A 204 -7.03 17.38 -10.68
N VAL A 205 -8.20 17.96 -10.46
CA VAL A 205 -8.43 19.41 -10.47
C VAL A 205 -9.12 19.76 -9.17
N GLY A 206 -8.41 20.43 -8.27
CA GLY A 206 -8.94 20.93 -7.01
C GLY A 206 -9.02 22.45 -7.06
N VAL A 207 -10.23 22.98 -6.93
CA VAL A 207 -10.50 24.41 -6.81
C VAL A 207 -10.96 24.71 -5.40
N SER A 208 -10.39 25.72 -4.76
CA SER A 208 -10.78 26.15 -3.42
C SER A 208 -11.19 27.62 -3.44
N ALA A 209 -12.18 27.99 -2.63
CA ALA A 209 -12.71 29.35 -2.60
C ALA A 209 -11.68 30.43 -2.24
N ASP A 210 -10.62 30.08 -1.50
CA ASP A 210 -9.55 31.01 -1.16
C ASP A 210 -8.62 31.33 -2.34
N GLY A 211 -8.73 30.61 -3.46
CA GLY A 211 -7.94 30.79 -4.70
C GLY A 211 -6.43 30.58 -4.55
N GLN A 212 -5.92 30.44 -3.31
CA GLN A 212 -4.51 30.23 -2.99
C GLN A 212 -4.09 28.75 -3.12
N SER A 213 -5.04 27.82 -3.02
CA SER A 213 -4.77 26.38 -3.06
C SER A 213 -5.38 25.69 -4.27
N ASP A 214 -5.60 26.43 -5.35
CA ASP A 214 -6.00 25.83 -6.61
C ASP A 214 -4.87 24.94 -7.13
N GLN A 215 -5.22 23.70 -7.44
CA GLN A 215 -4.30 22.69 -7.91
C GLN A 215 -4.87 21.97 -9.13
N CYS A 216 -4.00 21.71 -10.09
CA CYS A 216 -4.30 20.86 -11.24
C CYS A 216 -3.12 19.92 -11.43
N LEU A 217 -3.34 18.60 -11.36
CA LEU A 217 -2.31 17.58 -11.46
C LEU A 217 -2.71 16.54 -12.52
N LEU A 218 -1.87 16.39 -13.52
CA LEU A 218 -1.94 15.39 -14.58
C LEU A 218 -0.89 14.31 -14.31
N ASP A 219 -1.32 13.10 -14.02
CA ASP A 219 -0.46 11.92 -13.87
C ASP A 219 -0.66 10.99 -15.07
N VAL A 220 0.38 10.69 -15.82
CA VAL A 220 0.36 9.72 -16.93
C VAL A 220 1.18 8.51 -16.52
N ASP A 221 0.52 7.40 -16.26
CA ASP A 221 1.13 6.10 -15.96
C ASP A 221 1.29 5.31 -17.27
N VAL A 222 2.47 4.80 -17.52
CA VAL A 222 2.81 3.96 -18.68
C VAL A 222 3.37 2.66 -18.15
N ASN A 223 2.67 1.57 -18.44
CA ASN A 223 2.98 0.27 -17.89
C ASN A 223 3.56 -0.63 -19.00
N GLY A 224 4.83 -0.99 -18.87
CA GLY A 224 5.52 -1.94 -19.73
C GLY A 224 5.54 -3.36 -19.15
N PRO A 225 6.04 -4.36 -19.90
CA PRO A 225 6.11 -5.74 -19.42
C PRO A 225 7.11 -5.95 -18.27
N SER A 226 8.20 -5.19 -18.23
CA SER A 226 9.28 -5.30 -17.23
C SER A 226 9.54 -4.02 -16.43
N TRP A 227 8.85 -2.94 -16.77
CA TRP A 227 9.00 -1.62 -16.17
C TRP A 227 7.66 -0.89 -16.10
N ALA A 228 7.54 0.05 -15.19
CA ALA A 228 6.45 1.00 -15.10
C ALA A 228 7.04 2.40 -14.94
N GLY A 229 6.52 3.36 -15.71
CA GLY A 229 6.92 4.75 -15.63
C GLY A 229 5.70 5.62 -15.39
N ASN A 230 5.81 6.57 -14.47
CA ASN A 230 4.75 7.55 -14.26
C ASN A 230 5.31 8.97 -14.38
N PHE A 231 4.59 9.81 -15.11
CA PHE A 231 4.92 11.21 -15.30
C PHE A 231 3.84 12.07 -14.68
N LYS A 232 4.22 12.99 -13.80
CA LYS A 232 3.34 13.93 -13.13
C LYS A 232 3.61 15.33 -13.62
N TYR A 233 2.57 16.06 -13.94
CA TYR A 233 2.66 17.45 -14.33
C TYR A 233 1.52 18.21 -13.68
N GLY A 234 1.80 19.23 -12.91
CA GLY A 234 0.73 20.00 -12.29
C GLY A 234 1.11 21.39 -11.90
N SER A 235 0.13 22.18 -11.50
CA SER A 235 0.31 23.45 -10.82
C SER A 235 -0.20 23.28 -9.40
N MET A 236 0.63 23.62 -8.41
CA MET A 236 0.27 23.63 -6.99
C MET A 236 0.61 25.02 -6.44
N GLY A 237 -0.40 25.76 -5.98
CA GLY A 237 -0.17 27.00 -5.20
C GLY A 237 0.73 28.05 -5.89
N GLY A 238 0.62 28.18 -7.21
CA GLY A 238 1.35 29.19 -7.99
C GLY A 238 2.66 28.75 -8.65
N GLY A 239 3.06 27.47 -8.50
CA GLY A 239 4.21 26.94 -9.24
C GLY A 239 3.95 25.61 -9.94
N THR A 240 4.60 25.45 -11.08
CA THR A 240 4.54 24.21 -11.86
C THR A 240 5.42 23.14 -11.23
N VAL A 241 4.88 21.93 -11.15
CA VAL A 241 5.49 20.73 -10.61
C VAL A 241 5.65 19.73 -11.74
N TYR A 242 6.86 19.19 -11.88
CA TYR A 242 7.18 18.11 -12.81
C TYR A 242 7.68 16.93 -11.99
N GLY A 243 6.97 15.81 -12.06
CA GLY A 243 7.37 14.55 -11.48
C GLY A 243 7.66 13.53 -12.57
N CYS A 244 8.69 12.73 -12.39
CA CYS A 244 8.88 11.50 -13.16
C CYS A 244 9.23 10.39 -12.19
N SER A 245 8.70 9.20 -12.42
CA SER A 245 9.05 8.00 -11.69
C SER A 245 9.24 6.87 -12.67
N PHE A 246 10.20 6.00 -12.33
CA PHE A 246 10.55 4.84 -13.13
C PHE A 246 10.81 3.68 -12.19
N HIS A 247 10.16 2.55 -12.42
CA HIS A 247 10.30 1.33 -11.64
C HIS A 247 10.53 0.16 -12.58
N GLN A 248 11.65 -0.54 -12.41
CA GLN A 248 12.03 -1.68 -13.24
C GLN A 248 12.27 -2.94 -12.39
N GLY A 249 11.79 -4.07 -12.87
CA GLY A 249 12.16 -5.39 -12.34
C GLY A 249 13.57 -5.77 -12.82
N ILE A 250 14.51 -5.96 -11.90
CA ILE A 250 15.89 -6.38 -12.22
C ILE A 250 16.04 -7.90 -12.10
N THR A 251 15.26 -8.53 -11.23
CA THR A 251 15.25 -9.98 -10.98
C THR A 251 13.81 -10.35 -10.62
N PRO A 252 13.36 -11.61 -10.78
CA PRO A 252 12.01 -12.02 -10.35
C PRO A 252 11.63 -11.58 -8.91
N ASN A 253 12.65 -11.47 -8.03
CA ASN A 253 12.50 -11.10 -6.63
C ASN A 253 13.00 -9.69 -6.28
N LEU A 254 13.66 -8.98 -7.21
CA LEU A 254 14.27 -7.68 -6.95
C LEU A 254 13.78 -6.65 -7.98
N SER A 255 13.26 -5.54 -7.49
CA SER A 255 12.90 -4.40 -8.32
C SER A 255 13.49 -3.13 -7.75
N MET A 256 13.86 -2.22 -8.63
CA MET A 256 14.41 -0.92 -8.25
C MET A 256 13.71 0.17 -9.02
N GLY A 257 13.66 1.35 -8.44
CA GLY A 257 13.09 2.50 -9.10
C GLY A 257 13.61 3.79 -8.51
N GLY A 258 13.29 4.88 -9.17
CA GLY A 258 13.49 6.21 -8.63
C GLY A 258 12.39 7.14 -9.12
N GLU A 259 12.12 8.16 -8.32
CA GLU A 259 11.31 9.29 -8.70
C GLU A 259 12.11 10.59 -8.55
N GLY A 260 11.80 11.56 -9.39
CA GLY A 260 12.27 12.93 -9.31
C GLY A 260 11.10 13.87 -9.43
N MET A 261 10.98 14.82 -8.51
CA MET A 261 9.97 15.86 -8.50
C MET A 261 10.66 17.22 -8.45
N TYR A 262 10.42 18.04 -9.45
CA TYR A 262 10.90 19.41 -9.53
C TYR A 262 9.72 20.36 -9.28
N VAL A 263 9.83 21.18 -8.24
CA VAL A 263 8.81 22.18 -7.89
C VAL A 263 9.35 23.57 -8.24
N SER A 264 8.81 24.15 -9.32
CA SER A 264 9.28 25.43 -9.85
C SER A 264 9.03 26.60 -8.91
N ALA A 265 8.04 26.53 -8.00
CA ALA A 265 7.80 27.59 -7.00
C ALA A 265 9.00 27.79 -6.07
N ASN A 266 9.63 26.69 -5.66
CA ASN A 266 10.71 26.70 -4.67
C ASN A 266 12.09 26.46 -5.31
N GLY A 267 12.15 26.16 -6.61
CA GLY A 267 13.37 25.75 -7.32
C GLY A 267 13.99 24.46 -6.76
N ASN A 268 13.24 23.68 -5.97
CA ASN A 268 13.75 22.51 -5.29
C ASN A 268 13.49 21.24 -6.10
N MET A 269 14.49 20.37 -6.16
CA MET A 269 14.41 19.04 -6.78
C MET A 269 14.44 17.98 -5.68
N ILE A 270 13.37 17.21 -5.58
CA ILE A 270 13.26 16.09 -4.66
C ILE A 270 13.49 14.83 -5.49
N SER A 271 14.52 14.07 -5.19
CA SER A 271 14.71 12.73 -5.75
C SER A 271 14.46 11.70 -4.66
N SER A 272 13.85 10.58 -5.03
CA SER A 272 13.72 9.41 -4.17
C SER A 272 14.09 8.15 -4.95
N TYR A 273 14.79 7.25 -4.30
CA TYR A 273 15.24 5.99 -4.88
C TYR A 273 14.70 4.85 -4.02
N MET A 274 14.29 3.76 -4.64
CA MET A 274 13.74 2.61 -3.96
C MET A 274 14.38 1.32 -4.45
N VAL A 275 14.60 0.42 -3.51
CA VAL A 275 14.90 -0.99 -3.76
C VAL A 275 13.86 -1.83 -3.03
N LYS A 276 13.14 -2.67 -3.76
CA LYS A 276 12.16 -3.61 -3.23
C LYS A 276 12.63 -5.04 -3.50
N TYR A 277 12.77 -5.81 -2.43
CA TYR A 277 13.16 -7.21 -2.44
C TYR A 277 12.04 -8.08 -1.86
N SER A 278 11.51 -8.97 -2.69
CA SER A 278 10.45 -9.92 -2.32
C SER A 278 11.05 -11.28 -2.06
N MET A 279 10.89 -11.79 -0.85
CA MET A 279 11.33 -13.13 -0.47
C MET A 279 10.19 -14.13 -0.70
N PRO A 280 10.39 -15.17 -1.51
CA PRO A 280 9.41 -16.25 -1.62
C PRO A 280 9.24 -16.94 -0.26
N ALA A 281 8.04 -17.44 0.02
CA ALA A 281 7.83 -18.30 1.18
C ALA A 281 8.73 -19.52 1.05
N SER A 282 9.61 -19.77 2.03
CA SER A 282 10.37 -21.01 2.11
C SER A 282 9.38 -22.15 2.36
N GLY A 283 8.88 -22.76 1.30
CA GLY A 283 7.79 -23.75 1.37
C GLY A 283 7.86 -24.82 0.30
N ASP A 284 8.27 -24.49 -0.92
CA ASP A 284 8.65 -25.46 -1.95
C ASP A 284 9.72 -24.82 -2.83
N PRO A 285 10.80 -25.52 -3.21
CA PRO A 285 11.63 -25.05 -4.30
C PRO A 285 10.73 -24.93 -5.52
N VAL A 286 10.47 -23.71 -5.98
CA VAL A 286 9.86 -23.51 -7.29
C VAL A 286 10.89 -24.01 -8.28
N ASP A 287 10.74 -25.25 -8.73
CA ASP A 287 11.55 -25.85 -9.78
C ASP A 287 11.49 -24.90 -10.99
N GLU A 288 12.62 -24.22 -11.23
CA GLU A 288 12.86 -23.27 -12.33
C GLU A 288 12.68 -23.93 -13.71
N ARG A 289 12.48 -25.26 -13.76
CA ARG A 289 12.17 -26.07 -14.95
C ARG A 289 10.68 -26.22 -15.25
N THR A 290 9.79 -25.65 -14.43
CA THR A 290 8.32 -25.78 -14.58
C THR A 290 7.64 -24.51 -15.11
N LEU A 291 8.40 -23.58 -15.71
CA LEU A 291 7.87 -22.46 -16.51
C LEU A 291 7.36 -22.95 -17.88
N GLY A 292 6.54 -23.99 -17.88
CA GLY A 292 5.70 -24.33 -19.03
C GLY A 292 4.52 -23.37 -19.16
N PRO A 293 3.87 -23.29 -20.33
CA PRO A 293 2.69 -22.46 -20.51
C PRO A 293 1.63 -22.80 -19.46
N ARG A 294 1.31 -21.80 -18.65
CA ARG A 294 0.42 -21.86 -17.49
C ARG A 294 -0.94 -22.44 -17.90
N ARG A 295 -1.32 -23.56 -17.29
CA ARG A 295 -2.65 -24.18 -17.48
C ARG A 295 -3.73 -23.19 -16.99
N PRO A 296 -4.78 -22.89 -17.78
CA PRO A 296 -5.89 -22.05 -17.32
C PRO A 296 -6.54 -22.72 -16.09
N GLY A 297 -6.52 -22.05 -14.93
CA GLY A 297 -7.18 -22.53 -13.71
C GLY A 297 -6.27 -22.97 -12.55
N ALA A 298 -4.94 -22.86 -12.65
CA ALA A 298 -4.07 -23.08 -11.49
C ALA A 298 -4.24 -21.96 -10.44
N PRO A 299 -4.37 -22.28 -9.14
CA PRO A 299 -4.37 -21.29 -8.06
C PRO A 299 -3.13 -20.40 -8.16
N LEU A 300 -3.30 -19.09 -7.98
CA LEU A 300 -2.20 -18.13 -7.96
C LEU A 300 -1.15 -18.59 -6.93
N PRO A 301 0.14 -18.56 -7.25
CA PRO A 301 1.18 -18.86 -6.28
C PRO A 301 1.01 -17.93 -5.07
N ASP A 302 1.07 -18.49 -3.88
CA ASP A 302 0.98 -17.76 -2.62
C ASP A 302 1.92 -16.55 -2.68
N GLY A 303 1.37 -15.35 -2.47
CA GLY A 303 2.14 -14.11 -2.55
C GLY A 303 3.39 -14.14 -1.66
N PRO A 304 4.42 -13.34 -1.95
CA PRO A 304 5.70 -13.38 -1.25
C PRO A 304 5.50 -13.27 0.27
N SER A 305 6.09 -14.22 1.01
CA SER A 305 5.93 -14.29 2.47
C SER A 305 6.52 -13.08 3.18
N SER A 306 7.57 -12.49 2.62
CA SER A 306 8.22 -11.31 3.18
C SER A 306 8.63 -10.35 2.07
N THR A 307 8.54 -9.07 2.33
CA THR A 307 8.98 -8.02 1.41
C THR A 307 9.77 -6.99 2.19
N PHE A 308 10.99 -6.73 1.73
CA PHE A 308 11.85 -5.67 2.24
C PHE A 308 11.90 -4.53 1.23
N LEU A 309 11.83 -3.31 1.70
CA LEU A 309 11.85 -2.10 0.87
C LEU A 309 12.74 -1.06 1.53
N ALA A 310 13.79 -0.66 0.83
CA ALA A 310 14.65 0.44 1.24
C ALA A 310 14.38 1.63 0.33
N GLN A 311 14.09 2.79 0.92
CA GLN A 311 13.87 4.04 0.22
C GLN A 311 14.86 5.10 0.71
N PHE A 312 15.49 5.78 -0.23
CA PHE A 312 16.40 6.90 0.03
C PHE A 312 15.90 8.16 -0.67
N ALA A 313 15.49 9.16 0.10
CA ALA A 313 14.85 10.39 -0.35
C ALA A 313 15.55 11.63 0.23
N PRO A 314 16.72 12.05 -0.32
CA PRO A 314 17.53 13.14 0.23
C PRO A 314 16.85 14.52 0.22
N GLY A 315 15.76 14.68 -0.53
CA GLY A 315 14.97 15.92 -0.58
C GLY A 315 13.60 15.81 0.09
N SER A 316 13.30 14.73 0.82
CA SER A 316 11.98 14.52 1.40
C SER A 316 11.64 15.58 2.45
N PRO A 317 10.41 16.15 2.46
CA PRO A 317 9.97 17.07 3.51
C PRO A 317 9.87 16.41 4.90
N SER A 318 9.95 15.08 5.00
CA SER A 318 9.91 14.34 6.28
C SER A 318 11.19 14.49 7.12
N GLY A 319 12.25 15.12 6.62
CA GLY A 319 13.51 15.33 7.35
C GLY A 319 14.34 14.06 7.60
N LEU A 320 13.78 12.88 7.37
CA LEU A 320 14.44 11.58 7.47
C LEU A 320 14.63 11.00 6.05
N PRO A 321 15.84 11.08 5.48
CA PRO A 321 16.09 10.66 4.10
C PRO A 321 16.15 9.15 3.90
N LEU A 322 16.35 8.32 4.93
CA LEU A 322 16.43 6.87 4.78
C LEU A 322 15.23 6.19 5.46
N SER A 323 14.42 5.48 4.69
CA SER A 323 13.26 4.71 5.18
C SER A 323 13.42 3.23 4.82
N LEU A 324 13.49 2.38 5.83
CA LEU A 324 13.56 0.93 5.69
C LEU A 324 12.23 0.33 6.15
N ASN A 325 11.57 -0.37 5.24
CA ASN A 325 10.29 -0.99 5.48
C ASN A 325 10.40 -2.51 5.31
N TYR A 326 9.88 -3.24 6.27
CA TYR A 326 9.84 -4.70 6.26
C TYR A 326 8.40 -5.17 6.49
N LYS A 327 7.90 -5.99 5.57
CA LYS A 327 6.59 -6.61 5.65
C LYS A 327 6.75 -8.12 5.70
N ARG A 328 6.03 -8.76 6.60
CA ARG A 328 6.00 -10.22 6.73
C ARG A 328 4.58 -10.71 6.87
N ILE A 329 4.16 -11.59 5.97
CA ILE A 329 2.91 -12.32 6.05
C ILE A 329 3.17 -13.57 6.88
N VAL A 330 2.67 -13.58 8.11
CA VAL A 330 2.83 -14.71 9.04
C VAL A 330 1.80 -15.80 8.74
N THR A 331 0.57 -15.40 8.44
CA THR A 331 -0.50 -16.30 8.04
C THR A 331 -1.22 -15.71 6.84
N PRO A 332 -1.23 -16.38 5.69
CA PRO A 332 -1.90 -15.90 4.49
C PRO A 332 -3.33 -15.45 4.79
N ASN A 333 -3.69 -14.25 4.35
CA ASN A 333 -5.01 -13.63 4.53
C ASN A 333 -5.49 -13.44 5.98
N ARG A 334 -4.66 -13.68 7.00
CA ARG A 334 -5.05 -13.52 8.41
C ARG A 334 -4.14 -12.58 9.18
N VAL A 335 -2.82 -12.75 9.11
CA VAL A 335 -1.88 -11.98 9.93
C VAL A 335 -0.74 -11.47 9.07
N THR A 336 -0.60 -10.15 9.02
CA THR A 336 0.51 -9.46 8.37
C THR A 336 1.18 -8.52 9.36
N LEU A 337 2.49 -8.58 9.46
CA LEU A 337 3.31 -7.68 10.26
C LEU A 337 4.04 -6.70 9.34
N GLY A 338 4.20 -5.48 9.81
CA GLY A 338 4.97 -4.42 9.19
C GLY A 338 5.93 -3.82 10.21
N ALA A 339 7.09 -3.39 9.75
CA ALA A 339 8.04 -2.60 10.52
C ALA A 339 8.60 -1.53 9.60
N GLU A 340 8.67 -0.30 10.10
CA GLU A 340 9.28 0.84 9.42
C GLU A 340 10.35 1.42 10.33
N LEU A 341 11.51 1.72 9.76
CA LEU A 341 12.61 2.46 10.39
C LEU A 341 12.93 3.63 9.48
N ALA A 342 12.59 4.84 9.91
CA ALA A 342 13.00 6.07 9.27
C ALA A 342 14.18 6.66 10.03
N CYS A 343 15.24 7.04 9.34
CA CYS A 343 16.44 7.58 9.96
C CYS A 343 17.10 8.65 9.10
N ASP A 344 17.78 9.57 9.77
CA ASP A 344 18.64 10.56 9.15
C ASP A 344 20.10 10.27 9.53
N PRO A 345 20.96 9.97 8.54
CA PRO A 345 22.38 9.71 8.80
C PRO A 345 23.13 10.95 9.31
N PHE A 346 22.61 12.17 9.10
CA PHE A 346 23.29 13.39 9.54
C PHE A 346 22.90 13.84 10.94
N THR A 347 21.60 13.90 11.25
CA THR A 347 21.12 14.30 12.58
C THR A 347 21.08 13.13 13.58
N LEU A 348 21.29 11.89 13.11
CA LEU A 348 21.10 10.66 13.88
C LEU A 348 19.69 10.50 14.46
N ALA A 349 18.73 11.31 14.01
CA ALA A 349 17.34 11.15 14.37
C ALA A 349 16.81 9.86 13.74
N SER A 350 16.12 9.06 14.54
CA SER A 350 15.50 7.81 14.08
C SER A 350 14.10 7.69 14.66
N ASN A 351 13.17 7.23 13.83
CA ASN A 351 11.85 6.81 14.24
C ASN A 351 11.67 5.35 13.82
N VAL A 352 11.17 4.53 14.75
CA VAL A 352 10.81 3.13 14.49
C VAL A 352 9.31 2.99 14.70
N MET A 353 8.62 2.39 13.74
CA MET A 353 7.22 2.06 13.88
C MET A 353 6.99 0.57 13.58
N LEU A 354 6.13 -0.06 14.37
CA LEU A 354 5.76 -1.47 14.22
C LEU A 354 4.26 -1.55 13.99
N GLY A 355 3.85 -2.22 12.91
CA GLY A 355 2.47 -2.40 12.50
C GLY A 355 2.07 -3.87 12.47
N ALA A 356 0.81 -4.15 12.78
CA ALA A 356 0.21 -5.48 12.65
C ALA A 356 -1.21 -5.36 12.12
N GLU A 357 -1.53 -6.20 11.13
CA GLU A 357 -2.87 -6.35 10.59
C GLU A 357 -3.37 -7.77 10.85
N PHE A 358 -4.49 -7.83 11.55
CA PHE A 358 -5.26 -9.04 11.82
C PHE A 358 -6.57 -8.97 11.05
N LYS A 359 -6.71 -9.83 10.06
CA LYS A 359 -7.92 -9.98 9.27
C LYS A 359 -8.69 -11.20 9.75
N PHE A 360 -9.89 -10.97 10.24
CA PHE A 360 -10.87 -11.98 10.60
C PHE A 360 -11.96 -12.05 9.53
N SER A 361 -12.87 -13.02 9.64
CA SER A 361 -13.96 -13.19 8.68
C SER A 361 -14.95 -12.02 8.65
N ARG A 362 -15.14 -11.33 9.80
CA ARG A 362 -16.11 -10.21 9.95
C ARG A 362 -15.51 -8.94 10.52
N SER A 363 -14.23 -8.95 10.84
CA SER A 363 -13.54 -7.80 11.39
C SER A 363 -12.12 -7.71 10.87
N LYS A 364 -11.59 -6.50 10.87
CA LYS A 364 -10.20 -6.21 10.54
C LYS A 364 -9.66 -5.33 11.66
N LEU A 365 -8.65 -5.82 12.35
CA LEU A 365 -7.96 -5.08 13.39
C LEU A 365 -6.57 -4.70 12.84
N GLN A 366 -6.26 -3.42 12.84
CA GLN A 366 -4.94 -2.90 12.55
C GLN A 366 -4.42 -2.22 13.81
N VAL A 367 -3.16 -2.46 14.13
CA VAL A 367 -2.49 -1.82 15.28
C VAL A 367 -1.13 -1.33 14.81
N ALA A 368 -0.75 -0.12 15.18
CA ALA A 368 0.59 0.40 15.02
C ALA A 368 1.12 1.00 16.31
N VAL A 369 2.42 0.84 16.53
CA VAL A 369 3.14 1.37 17.69
C VAL A 369 4.34 2.14 17.18
N ASP A 370 4.45 3.39 17.59
CA ASP A 370 5.58 4.26 17.32
C ASP A 370 6.62 4.15 18.46
N GLY A 371 7.89 4.39 18.14
CA GLY A 371 9.01 4.43 19.07
C GLY A 371 8.89 5.55 20.12
N SER A 372 8.01 6.52 19.90
CA SER A 372 7.62 7.52 20.90
C SER A 372 6.53 7.04 21.86
N ALA A 373 6.31 5.73 22.01
CA ALA A 373 5.24 5.14 22.81
C ALA A 373 3.82 5.64 22.46
N LYS A 374 3.62 6.03 21.20
CA LYS A 374 2.31 6.35 20.65
C LYS A 374 1.72 5.06 20.06
N ILE A 375 0.50 4.72 20.47
CA ILE A 375 -0.20 3.51 20.03
C ILE A 375 -1.43 3.93 19.24
N GLN A 376 -1.58 3.36 18.05
CA GLN A 376 -2.72 3.55 17.17
C GLN A 376 -3.40 2.20 16.94
N SER A 377 -4.73 2.17 16.99
CA SER A 377 -5.53 0.97 16.73
C SER A 377 -6.76 1.35 15.94
N VAL A 378 -7.06 0.56 14.90
CA VAL A 378 -8.26 0.69 14.08
C VAL A 378 -8.92 -0.67 13.98
N LEU A 379 -10.18 -0.76 14.44
CA LEU A 379 -11.00 -1.95 14.37
C LEU A 379 -12.19 -1.69 13.45
N GLU A 380 -12.20 -2.34 12.30
CA GLU A 380 -13.35 -2.39 11.40
C GLU A 380 -14.16 -3.66 11.68
N ALA A 381 -15.47 -3.53 11.88
CA ALA A 381 -16.40 -4.63 12.15
C ALA A 381 -17.61 -4.53 11.23
N LYS A 382 -17.85 -5.58 10.43
CA LYS A 382 -19.01 -5.66 9.54
C LYS A 382 -20.21 -6.18 10.33
N LEU A 383 -21.31 -5.41 10.35
CA LEU A 383 -22.44 -5.69 11.25
C LEU A 383 -23.37 -6.81 10.76
N GLY A 384 -23.21 -7.31 9.54
CA GLY A 384 -23.80 -8.61 9.20
C GLY A 384 -23.34 -9.23 7.89
N LYS A 385 -24.19 -10.10 7.33
CA LYS A 385 -23.78 -11.23 6.47
C LYS A 385 -23.96 -10.99 4.98
N GLU A 386 -24.80 -10.05 4.57
CA GLU A 386 -25.12 -9.79 3.16
C GLU A 386 -24.18 -8.73 2.54
N PRO A 387 -23.99 -8.71 1.21
CA PRO A 387 -23.27 -7.64 0.54
C PRO A 387 -23.98 -6.29 0.75
N GLY A 388 -23.27 -5.25 1.17
CA GLY A 388 -23.85 -3.92 1.44
C GLY A 388 -24.31 -3.69 2.89
N GLN A 389 -23.92 -4.53 3.84
CA GLN A 389 -24.24 -4.28 5.26
C GLN A 389 -23.39 -3.14 5.83
N PRO A 390 -23.90 -2.41 6.84
CA PRO A 390 -23.12 -1.36 7.47
C PRO A 390 -21.87 -1.91 8.17
N SER A 391 -20.77 -1.17 8.09
CA SER A 391 -19.53 -1.43 8.82
C SER A 391 -19.31 -0.35 9.88
N LEU A 392 -18.95 -0.81 11.08
CA LEU A 392 -18.53 0.02 12.19
C LEU A 392 -17.01 0.08 12.19
N THR A 393 -16.43 1.26 12.27
CA THR A 393 -14.98 1.46 12.43
C THR A 393 -14.73 2.13 13.78
N LEU A 394 -13.82 1.59 14.58
CA LEU A 394 -13.44 2.14 15.88
C LEU A 394 -11.95 2.48 15.80
N CYS A 395 -11.62 3.74 16.00
CA CYS A 395 -10.26 4.25 15.98
C CYS A 395 -9.86 4.69 17.38
N ALA A 396 -8.65 4.37 17.80
CA ALA A 396 -8.06 4.82 19.04
C ALA A 396 -6.61 5.21 18.80
N GLU A 397 -6.22 6.35 19.32
CA GLU A 397 -4.85 6.84 19.35
C GLU A 397 -4.52 7.26 20.77
N VAL A 398 -3.46 6.69 21.33
CA VAL A 398 -3.02 6.91 22.70
C VAL A 398 -1.56 7.34 22.65
N ASP A 399 -1.28 8.58 23.06
CA ASP A 399 0.07 9.09 23.25
C ASP A 399 0.42 9.02 24.74
N HIS A 400 1.27 8.06 25.11
CA HIS A 400 1.67 7.87 26.50
C HIS A 400 2.61 8.96 27.03
N LEU A 401 3.32 9.69 26.18
CA LEU A 401 4.22 10.76 26.63
C LEU A 401 3.44 12.03 26.97
N LYS A 402 2.38 12.30 26.21
CA LYS A 402 1.53 13.49 26.41
C LYS A 402 0.28 13.22 27.24
N ASP A 403 0.04 11.96 27.60
CA ASP A 403 -1.18 11.50 28.28
C ASP A 403 -2.46 11.96 27.55
N GLU A 404 -2.42 11.92 26.22
CA GLU A 404 -3.53 12.32 25.35
C GLU A 404 -4.13 11.09 24.68
N MET A 405 -5.45 10.94 24.79
CA MET A 405 -6.20 9.87 24.14
C MET A 405 -7.21 10.46 23.17
N LYS A 406 -7.23 9.96 21.94
CA LYS A 406 -8.17 10.33 20.90
C LYS A 406 -8.93 9.10 20.46
N PHE A 407 -10.24 9.22 20.44
CA PHE A 407 -11.14 8.15 20.01
C PHE A 407 -11.98 8.62 18.83
N GLY A 408 -12.13 7.74 17.86
CA GLY A 408 -12.92 7.93 16.65
C GLY A 408 -13.92 6.80 16.48
N TYR A 409 -15.12 7.16 16.05
CA TYR A 409 -16.20 6.23 15.73
C TYR A 409 -16.65 6.49 14.30
N GLY A 410 -16.60 5.46 13.46
CA GLY A 410 -17.01 5.51 12.06
C GLY A 410 -18.17 4.57 11.80
N LEU A 411 -19.15 5.02 11.04
CA LEU A 411 -20.20 4.18 10.50
C LEU A 411 -20.21 4.34 8.98
N SER A 412 -19.94 3.27 8.25
CA SER A 412 -20.13 3.24 6.81
C SER A 412 -21.40 2.45 6.50
N ILE A 413 -22.32 3.06 5.78
CA ILE A 413 -23.55 2.43 5.31
C ILE A 413 -23.45 2.37 3.80
N ASP A 414 -23.27 1.17 3.27
CA ASP A 414 -23.39 0.91 1.84
C ASP A 414 -24.85 0.55 1.53
N GLY A 415 -25.38 0.96 0.37
CA GLY A 415 -26.76 0.64 0.00
C GLY A 415 -27.16 0.93 -1.43
#